data_AF-A0A8G1R530-F1
#
_entry.id   AF-A0A8G1R530-F1
#
_cell.length_a   1.000
_cell.length_b   1.000
_cell.length_c   1.000
_cell.angle_alpha   90.00
_cell.angle_beta   90.00
_cell.angle_gamma   90.00
#
_symmetry.space_group_name_H-M   'P 1'
#
loop_
_entity.id
_entity.type
_entity.pdbx_description
1 polymer ?
#
loop_
_entity_poly.entity_id
_entity_poly.type
_entity_poly.pdbx_seq_one_letter_code
_entity_poly.pdbx_strand_id
1 'polypeptide(L)'
;MAKYVDYFNLISYDLHGMWDQDITWIGPYFKGHTNITETDLGLDLLWRSESKVVFGFAFYGRSFTIAHPNCYQPNGKCEFSDGGIPGSCSDTSGILTYAEVASRNNSLDVHTF
;
A
#
# COMPACT_ATOMS: atom_id res chain seq x y z
N MET A 1 15.59 -19.65 11.53
CA MET A 1 14.87 -19.77 10.24
C MET A 1 15.83 -19.76 9.05
N ALA A 2 16.77 -18.81 8.96
CA ALA A 2 17.65 -18.63 7.79
C ALA A 2 18.47 -19.86 7.33
N LYS A 3 18.77 -20.81 8.23
CA LYS A 3 19.46 -22.06 7.89
C LYS A 3 18.58 -23.12 7.23
N TYR A 4 17.26 -22.93 7.21
CA TYR A 4 16.27 -23.89 6.70
C TYR A 4 15.50 -23.39 5.48
N VAL A 5 15.77 -22.16 5.04
CA VAL A 5 15.12 -21.54 3.87
C VAL A 5 16.17 -20.98 2.92
N ASP A 6 15.89 -21.05 1.63
CA ASP A 6 16.75 -20.47 0.59
C ASP A 6 16.60 -18.95 0.54
N TYR A 7 15.35 -18.47 0.60
CA TYR A 7 15.01 -17.06 0.50
C TYR A 7 13.98 -16.63 1.55
N PHE A 8 14.00 -15.34 1.87
CA PHE A 8 12.95 -14.63 2.58
C PHE A 8 12.26 -13.68 1.60
N ASN A 9 11.04 -14.01 1.20
CA ASN A 9 10.22 -13.10 0.41
C ASN A 9 9.62 -12.05 1.35
N LEU A 10 10.22 -10.86 1.38
CA LEU A 10 9.77 -9.76 2.21
C LEU A 10 8.54 -9.11 1.56
N ILE A 11 7.43 -9.09 2.30
CA ILE A 11 6.20 -8.40 1.88
C ILE A 11 6.39 -6.90 2.16
N SER A 12 7.17 -6.22 1.31
CA SER A 12 7.49 -4.78 1.41
C SER A 12 6.38 -3.88 0.83
N TYR A 13 5.14 -4.29 1.02
CA TYR A 13 3.91 -3.63 0.56
C TYR A 13 2.80 -3.92 1.56
N ASP A 14 1.64 -3.25 1.40
CA ASP A 14 0.58 -3.28 2.42
C ASP A 14 1.05 -2.76 3.78
N LEU A 15 1.95 -1.77 3.79
CA LEU A 15 2.38 -1.13 5.04
C LEU A 15 1.24 -0.30 5.66
N HIS A 16 0.41 0.30 4.81
CA HIS A 16 -0.74 1.11 5.21
C HIS A 16 -1.99 0.69 4.45
N GLY A 17 -3.13 0.78 5.13
CA GLY A 17 -4.43 0.34 4.63
C GLY A 17 -5.57 0.82 5.52
N MET A 18 -6.79 0.37 5.22
CA MET A 18 -7.99 0.76 5.96
C MET A 18 -7.92 0.45 7.46
N TRP A 19 -7.18 -0.59 7.84
CA TRP A 19 -6.99 -0.99 9.23
C TRP A 19 -6.25 0.06 10.07
N ASP A 20 -5.56 1.03 9.45
CA ASP A 20 -4.84 2.09 10.17
C ASP A 20 -5.77 3.00 10.98
N GLN A 21 -7.05 3.13 10.57
CA GLN A 21 -8.05 3.95 11.25
C GLN A 21 -8.30 3.50 12.70
N ASP A 22 -8.14 2.20 12.97
CA ASP A 22 -8.43 1.59 14.26
C ASP A 22 -7.19 1.56 15.19
N ILE A 23 -6.04 2.02 14.69
CA ILE A 23 -4.76 1.99 15.43
C ILE A 23 -4.47 3.39 15.98
N THR A 24 -4.55 3.55 17.31
CA THR A 24 -4.41 4.85 18.02
C THR A 24 -3.16 5.65 17.65
N TRP A 25 -2.05 4.98 17.36
CA TRP A 25 -0.77 5.63 17.06
C TRP A 25 -0.55 5.95 15.58
N ILE A 26 -1.37 5.36 14.69
CA ILE A 26 -1.24 5.50 13.24
C ILE A 26 -2.35 6.37 12.70
N GLY A 27 -3.60 6.11 13.10
CA GLY A 27 -4.79 6.88 12.74
C GLY A 27 -5.19 6.79 11.26
N PRO A 28 -6.33 7.41 10.88
CA PRO A 28 -6.87 7.37 9.53
C PRO A 28 -6.14 8.33 8.56
N TYR A 29 -4.81 8.42 8.65
CA TYR A 29 -4.02 9.30 7.78
C TYR A 29 -3.70 8.61 6.46
N PHE A 30 -3.84 9.35 5.36
CA PHE A 30 -3.44 8.95 4.03
C PHE A 30 -1.92 8.77 3.99
N LYS A 31 -1.50 7.53 3.77
CA LYS A 31 -0.11 7.09 3.68
C LYS A 31 0.08 6.20 2.46
N GLY A 32 1.34 6.01 2.06
CA GLY A 32 1.67 5.20 0.89
C GLY A 32 1.40 3.71 1.13
N HIS A 33 0.97 2.99 0.10
CA HIS A 33 0.92 1.52 0.12
C HIS A 33 2.29 0.87 0.43
N THR A 34 3.36 1.59 0.09
CA THR A 34 4.76 1.28 0.42
C THR A 34 5.44 2.53 1.02
N ASN A 35 6.45 2.32 1.85
CA ASN A 35 7.27 3.36 2.46
C ASN A 35 8.71 2.86 2.58
N ILE A 36 9.64 3.48 1.86
CA ILE A 36 11.05 3.06 1.82
C ILE A 36 11.68 3.15 3.20
N THR A 37 11.40 4.20 3.97
CA THR A 37 11.96 4.37 5.32
C THR A 37 11.50 3.26 6.26
N GLU A 38 10.22 2.88 6.21
CA GLU A 38 9.70 1.76 7.04
C GLU A 38 10.21 0.40 6.57
N THR A 39 10.37 0.23 5.25
CA THR A 39 10.95 -0.99 4.68
C THR A 39 12.40 -1.14 5.13
N ASP A 40 13.19 -0.06 5.10
CA ASP A 40 14.58 -0.04 5.55
C ASP A 40 14.72 -0.41 7.03
N LEU A 41 13.87 0.18 7.89
CA LEU A 41 13.81 -0.18 9.31
C LEU A 41 13.42 -1.66 9.54
N GLY A 42 12.60 -2.24 8.66
CA GLY A 42 12.28 -3.66 8.69
C GLY A 42 13.47 -4.56 8.30
N LEU A 43 14.30 -4.11 7.35
CA LEU A 43 15.50 -4.83 6.90
C LEU A 43 16.60 -4.87 7.96
N ASP A 44 16.68 -3.86 8.83
CA ASP A 44 17.62 -3.87 9.96
C ASP A 44 17.47 -5.12 10.83
N LEU A 45 16.28 -5.73 10.90
CA LEU A 45 16.05 -6.98 11.62
C LEU A 45 16.63 -8.21 10.90
N LEU A 46 16.86 -8.12 9.60
CA LEU A 46 17.34 -9.19 8.73
C LEU A 46 18.83 -9.09 8.37
N TRP A 47 19.58 -8.21 9.05
CA TRP A 47 20.98 -7.88 8.76
C TRP A 47 21.94 -9.09 8.68
N ARG A 48 21.65 -10.18 9.41
CA ARG A 48 22.45 -11.43 9.36
C ARG A 48 22.11 -12.37 8.20
N SER A 49 21.12 -12.00 7.40
CA SER A 49 20.55 -12.81 6.32
C SER A 49 20.20 -11.98 5.08
N GLU A 50 20.77 -10.77 4.94
CA GLU A 50 20.48 -9.83 3.84
C GLU A 50 20.60 -10.48 2.46
N SER A 51 21.62 -11.32 2.26
CA SER A 51 21.85 -12.02 0.99
C SER A 51 20.77 -13.03 0.60
N LYS A 52 19.84 -13.34 1.50
CA LYS A 52 18.69 -14.23 1.27
C LYS A 52 17.37 -13.46 1.13
N VAL A 53 17.37 -12.13 1.26
CA VAL A 53 16.14 -11.34 1.20
C VAL A 53 15.77 -11.02 -0.25
N VAL A 54 14.52 -11.27 -0.60
CA VAL A 54 13.92 -10.93 -1.89
C VAL A 54 12.78 -9.95 -1.63
N PHE A 55 12.84 -8.77 -2.24
CA PHE A 55 11.78 -7.76 -2.09
C PHE A 55 10.53 -8.15 -2.87
N GLY A 56 9.40 -8.08 -2.18
CA GLY A 56 8.10 -8.19 -2.79
C GLY A 56 7.74 -6.91 -3.55
N PHE A 57 7.21 -7.09 -4.75
CA PHE A 57 6.66 -6.00 -5.56
C PHE A 57 5.17 -6.22 -5.77
N ALA A 58 4.35 -5.27 -5.35
CA ALA A 58 2.90 -5.34 -5.50
C ALA A 58 2.47 -4.78 -6.86
N PHE A 59 1.75 -5.60 -7.64
CA PHE A 59 1.06 -5.17 -8.87
C PHE A 59 -0.37 -4.69 -8.59
N TYR A 60 -0.55 -4.08 -7.42
CA TYR A 60 -1.78 -3.44 -6.97
C TYR A 60 -1.42 -2.33 -5.99
N GLY A 61 -2.38 -1.50 -5.63
CA GLY A 61 -2.23 -0.49 -4.60
C GLY A 61 -3.44 -0.46 -3.67
N ARG A 62 -3.23 0.10 -2.48
CA ARG A 62 -4.31 0.49 -1.58
C ARG A 62 -4.84 1.86 -1.97
N SER A 63 -6.15 1.96 -2.10
CA SER A 63 -6.85 3.17 -2.49
C SER A 63 -7.77 3.64 -1.36
N PHE A 64 -8.02 4.95 -1.32
CA PHE A 64 -8.74 5.59 -0.22
C PHE A 64 -9.69 6.65 -0.75
N THR A 65 -10.81 6.83 -0.06
CA THR A 65 -11.67 8.01 -0.19
C THR A 65 -11.15 9.06 0.77
N ILE A 66 -10.63 10.16 0.23
CA ILE A 66 -10.04 11.26 1.03
C ILE A 66 -11.17 12.06 1.71
N ALA A 67 -11.02 12.31 3.02
CA ALA A 67 -12.03 13.03 3.81
C ALA A 67 -12.19 14.51 3.38
N HIS A 68 -11.10 15.14 2.94
CA HIS A 68 -11.08 16.51 2.45
C HIS A 68 -10.48 16.58 1.04
N PRO A 69 -11.26 16.92 0.00
CA PRO A 69 -10.80 16.87 -1.40
C PRO A 69 -9.50 17.63 -1.71
N ASN A 70 -9.19 18.66 -0.92
CA ASN A 70 -7.98 19.47 -1.07
C ASN A 70 -6.76 18.92 -0.30
N CYS A 71 -6.89 17.80 0.40
CA CYS A 71 -5.83 17.17 1.19
C CYS A 71 -5.58 15.74 0.68
N TYR A 72 -4.80 15.60 -0.39
CA TYR A 72 -4.50 14.31 -1.04
C TYR A 72 -3.01 13.94 -0.99
N GLN A 73 -2.21 14.66 -0.18
CA GLN A 73 -0.79 14.36 -0.05
C GLN A 73 -0.56 13.32 1.06
N PRO A 74 0.30 12.31 0.83
CA PRO A 74 0.65 11.32 1.84
C PRO A 74 1.68 11.90 2.83
N ASN A 75 1.27 12.93 3.59
CA ASN A 75 2.13 13.73 4.45
C ASN A 75 1.86 13.52 5.95
N GLY A 76 1.07 12.50 6.31
CA GLY A 76 0.67 12.21 7.69
C GLY A 76 -0.31 13.22 8.29
N LYS A 77 -0.95 14.06 7.46
CA LYS A 77 -1.97 15.04 7.91
C LYS A 77 -3.30 14.85 7.19
N CYS A 78 -3.26 14.50 5.91
CA CYS A 78 -4.47 14.25 5.16
C CYS A 78 -5.13 12.96 5.65
N GLU A 79 -6.43 13.01 5.89
CA GLU A 79 -7.19 11.87 6.40
C GLU A 79 -8.01 11.22 5.28
N PHE A 80 -8.18 9.91 5.39
CA PHE A 80 -9.17 9.17 4.61
C PHE A 80 -10.42 8.90 5.45
N SER A 81 -11.57 8.80 4.78
CA SER A 81 -12.85 8.49 5.43
C SER A 81 -13.32 7.06 5.16
N ASP A 82 -12.86 6.45 4.06
CA ASP A 82 -13.26 5.11 3.64
C ASP A 82 -12.24 4.52 2.65
N GLY A 83 -12.43 3.26 2.27
CA GLY A 83 -11.72 2.63 1.17
C GLY A 83 -12.01 3.35 -0.14
N GLY A 84 -11.06 3.28 -1.07
CA GLY A 84 -11.27 3.79 -2.41
C GLY A 84 -12.33 2.99 -3.17
N ILE A 85 -13.02 3.64 -4.10
CA ILE A 85 -14.05 3.02 -4.93
C ILE A 85 -13.46 1.76 -5.61
N PRO A 86 -14.12 0.60 -5.49
CA PRO A 86 -13.64 -0.66 -6.07
C PRO A 86 -13.45 -0.50 -7.59
N GLY A 87 -12.40 -1.13 -8.10
CA GLY A 87 -12.20 -1.25 -9.53
C GLY A 87 -13.16 -2.28 -10.13
N SER A 88 -13.42 -2.17 -11.44
CA SER A 88 -14.33 -3.08 -12.13
C SER A 88 -13.81 -4.52 -12.23
N CYS A 89 -12.49 -4.72 -12.11
CA CYS A 89 -11.85 -6.04 -12.14
C CYS A 89 -11.55 -6.54 -10.73
N SER A 90 -11.00 -5.69 -9.86
CA SER A 90 -10.67 -6.07 -8.48
C SER A 90 -11.91 -6.29 -7.62
N ASP A 91 -12.99 -5.56 -7.89
CA ASP A 91 -14.28 -5.56 -7.18
C ASP A 91 -14.12 -5.53 -5.65
N THR A 92 -13.07 -4.85 -5.18
CA THR A 92 -12.72 -4.80 -3.76
C THR A 92 -12.44 -3.38 -3.35
N SER A 93 -13.24 -2.87 -2.40
CA SER A 93 -13.05 -1.53 -1.86
C SER A 93 -11.64 -1.37 -1.29
N GLY A 94 -10.99 -0.26 -1.62
CA GLY A 94 -9.63 0.04 -1.20
C GLY A 94 -8.53 -0.74 -1.92
N ILE A 95 -8.83 -1.50 -2.98
CA ILE A 95 -7.83 -2.19 -3.79
C ILE A 95 -8.02 -1.85 -5.27
N LEU A 96 -6.94 -1.44 -5.92
CA LEU A 96 -6.86 -1.30 -7.37
C LEU A 96 -5.64 -2.04 -7.89
N THR A 97 -5.82 -2.86 -8.92
CA THR A 97 -4.70 -3.48 -9.65
C THR A 97 -3.89 -2.41 -10.39
N TYR A 98 -2.64 -2.72 -10.74
CA TYR A 98 -1.82 -1.82 -11.55
C TYR A 98 -2.51 -1.46 -12.89
N ALA A 99 -3.19 -2.42 -13.52
CA ALA A 99 -3.92 -2.19 -14.76
C ALA A 99 -5.06 -1.16 -14.57
N GLU A 100 -5.83 -1.27 -13.48
CA GLU A 100 -6.91 -0.33 -13.16
C GLU A 100 -6.38 1.06 -12.78
N VAL A 101 -5.20 1.16 -12.16
CA VAL A 101 -4.55 2.47 -11.91
C VAL A 101 -4.01 3.07 -13.21
N ALA A 102 -3.40 2.26 -14.07
CA ALA A 102 -2.83 2.71 -15.34
C ALA A 102 -3.90 3.19 -16.34
N SER A 103 -5.05 2.50 -16.41
CA SER A 103 -6.17 2.93 -17.27
C SER A 103 -6.73 4.28 -16.84
N ARG A 104 -6.68 4.60 -15.54
CA ARG A 104 -7.16 5.88 -15.00
C ARG A 104 -6.40 7.11 -15.48
N ASN A 105 -5.19 6.92 -16.01
CA ASN A 105 -4.42 8.02 -16.60
C ASN A 105 -5.05 8.56 -17.89
N ASN A 106 -5.92 7.78 -18.53
CA ASN A 106 -6.61 8.14 -19.77
C ASN A 106 -8.14 8.35 -19.58
N SER A 107 -8.71 7.94 -18.44
CA SER A 107 -10.12 8.13 -18.11
C SER A 107 -10.34 8.10 -16.60
N LEU A 108 -11.12 9.02 -16.03
CA LEU A 108 -11.50 8.98 -14.60
C LEU A 108 -12.64 8.00 -14.32
N ASP A 109 -13.20 7.37 -15.36
CA ASP A 109 -14.31 6.44 -15.22
C ASP A 109 -13.82 5.07 -14.72
N VAL A 110 -14.43 4.59 -13.64
CA VAL A 110 -14.20 3.24 -13.07
C VAL A 110 -14.72 2.13 -14.01
N HIS A 111 -15.44 2.50 -15.07
CA HIS A 111 -16.04 1.61 -16.06
C HIS A 111 -15.34 1.60 -17.43
N THR A 112 -14.29 2.40 -17.66
CA THR A 112 -13.56 2.41 -18.95
C THR A 112 -12.21 1.72 -18.89
N PHE A 113 -11.94 0.92 -19.93
CA PHE A 113 -10.73 0.15 -20.16
C PHE A 113 -9.61 0.99 -20.80
#